data_AF-L1PAP6-F1
#
_entry.id   AF-L1PAP6-F1
#
_cell.length_a   1.000
_cell.length_b   1.000
_cell.length_c   1.000
_cell.angle_alpha   90.00
_cell.angle_beta   90.00
_cell.angle_gamma   90.00
#
_symmetry.space_group_name_H-M   'P 1'
#
loop_
_entity.id
_entity.type
_entity.pdbx_description
1 polymer ?
#
loop_
_entity_poly.entity_id
_entity_poly.type
_entity_poly.pdbx_seq_one_letter_code
_entity_poly.pdbx_strand_id
1 'polypeptide(L)'
;QQQKLTTNEAGETHLEKYPLPVIRYNAFKAPEQIYVKDKERISYEYNAFGERSHCYYGNAEVEKAKRPMLKHYSHDGSVEVVCNKTDNSTKFILYLGGDAYSAPAILISDGEASKLYYLHRDYLGSIVMLTDEDGNIAERRHFDPWGQPIKIEDGAGNTLDKLTLLDRGFTGHEHLQTVGLIHMNGRLYDQALHRFLQPDNFVQDPFNTQNFNRYGYCLNNPLVYVDENGEFWHLVIGAVVGGILNWISNGARLDAKGLGYF
;
A
#
# COMPACT_ATOMS: atom_id res chain seq x y z
N GLN A 1 -3.71 6.24 -29.11
CA GLN A 1 -4.04 4.80 -29.05
C GLN A 1 -2.77 4.06 -28.68
N GLN A 2 -2.71 3.38 -27.54
CA GLN A 2 -1.61 2.44 -27.28
C GLN A 2 -1.72 1.34 -28.35
N GLN A 3 -0.66 1.13 -29.13
CA GLN A 3 -0.62 0.00 -30.06
C GLN A 3 -0.70 -1.28 -29.25
N LYS A 4 -1.54 -2.22 -29.72
CA LYS A 4 -1.64 -3.56 -29.13
C LYS A 4 -0.26 -4.22 -29.24
N LEU A 5 0.25 -4.75 -28.13
CA LEU A 5 1.52 -5.48 -28.12
C LEU A 5 1.40 -6.64 -29.13
N THR A 6 2.30 -6.67 -30.10
CA THR A 6 2.38 -7.79 -31.05
C THR A 6 3.47 -8.72 -30.55
N THR A 7 3.07 -9.85 -30.00
CA THR A 7 3.98 -10.87 -29.48
C THR A 7 4.23 -11.96 -30.52
N ASN A 8 5.40 -12.62 -30.43
CA ASN A 8 5.61 -13.90 -31.09
C ASN A 8 4.93 -15.02 -30.27
N GLU A 9 4.94 -16.25 -30.81
CA GLU A 9 4.33 -17.42 -30.15
C GLU A 9 4.84 -17.63 -28.72
N ALA A 10 6.14 -17.50 -28.49
CA ALA A 10 6.73 -17.60 -27.15
C ALA A 10 6.18 -16.52 -26.17
N GLY A 11 5.99 -15.30 -26.67
CA GLY A 11 5.37 -14.21 -25.90
C GLY A 11 3.89 -14.45 -25.63
N GLU A 12 3.15 -15.03 -26.58
CA GLU A 12 1.75 -15.41 -26.38
C GLU A 12 1.63 -16.50 -25.30
N THR A 13 2.42 -17.58 -25.38
CA THR A 13 2.46 -18.63 -24.36
C THR A 13 2.86 -18.07 -22.99
N HIS A 14 3.79 -17.11 -22.95
CA HIS A 14 4.16 -16.44 -21.72
C HIS A 14 2.98 -15.66 -21.12
N LEU A 15 2.27 -14.88 -21.93
CA LEU A 15 1.12 -14.08 -21.49
C LEU A 15 -0.13 -14.93 -21.16
N GLU A 16 -0.25 -16.13 -21.71
CA GLU A 16 -1.26 -17.10 -21.27
C GLU A 16 -0.97 -17.61 -19.86
N LYS A 17 0.29 -17.88 -19.55
CA LYS A 17 0.73 -18.32 -18.22
C LYS A 17 0.77 -17.17 -17.21
N TYR A 18 1.11 -15.97 -17.66
CA TYR A 18 1.27 -14.76 -16.84
C TYR A 18 0.46 -13.61 -17.44
N PRO A 19 -0.88 -13.65 -17.33
CA PRO A 19 -1.73 -12.61 -17.90
C PRO A 19 -1.46 -11.26 -17.25
N LEU A 20 -1.36 -10.22 -18.08
CA LEU A 20 -1.19 -8.85 -17.61
C LEU A 20 -2.48 -8.32 -16.95
N PRO A 21 -2.37 -7.53 -15.88
CA PRO A 21 -3.51 -6.89 -15.26
C PRO A 21 -4.13 -5.85 -16.20
N VAL A 22 -5.46 -5.85 -16.29
CA VAL A 22 -6.25 -4.79 -16.92
C VAL A 22 -6.85 -3.93 -15.81
N ILE A 23 -6.53 -2.64 -15.81
CA ILE A 23 -6.97 -1.70 -14.78
C ILE A 23 -8.01 -0.75 -15.38
N ARG A 24 -9.08 -0.53 -14.62
CA ARG A 24 -10.10 0.49 -14.90
C ARG A 24 -10.05 1.56 -13.83
N TYR A 25 -10.24 2.80 -14.25
CA TYR A 25 -10.27 3.98 -13.39
C TYR A 25 -11.64 4.63 -13.48
N ASN A 26 -12.07 5.26 -12.39
CA ASN A 26 -13.28 6.05 -12.37
C ASN A 26 -13.05 7.47 -12.94
N ALA A 27 -14.09 8.30 -12.96
CA ALA A 27 -14.01 9.68 -13.47
C ALA A 27 -13.03 10.58 -12.69
N PHE A 28 -12.69 10.21 -11.46
CA PHE A 28 -11.72 10.90 -10.60
C PHE A 28 -10.31 10.33 -10.74
N LYS A 29 -10.08 9.42 -11.70
CA LYS A 29 -8.79 8.73 -11.93
C LYS A 29 -8.33 7.87 -10.75
N ALA A 30 -9.25 7.51 -9.86
CA ALA A 30 -8.95 6.54 -8.82
C ALA A 30 -9.13 5.11 -9.38
N PRO A 31 -8.28 4.14 -8.99
CA PRO A 31 -8.40 2.75 -9.42
C PRO A 31 -9.77 2.17 -9.03
N GLU A 32 -10.61 1.84 -10.01
CA GLU A 32 -11.93 1.24 -9.76
C GLU A 32 -11.82 -0.28 -9.72
N GLN A 33 -11.00 -0.85 -10.61
CA GLN A 33 -10.91 -2.30 -10.78
C GLN A 33 -9.56 -2.73 -11.33
N ILE A 34 -9.06 -3.86 -10.85
CA ILE A 34 -7.91 -4.59 -11.39
C ILE A 34 -8.40 -5.98 -11.76
N TYR A 35 -8.19 -6.41 -13.00
CA TYR A 35 -8.56 -7.74 -13.45
C TYR A 35 -7.36 -8.46 -14.05
N VAL A 36 -7.02 -9.61 -13.49
CA VAL A 36 -6.04 -10.55 -14.03
C VAL A 36 -6.81 -11.78 -14.51
N LYS A 37 -6.69 -12.09 -15.81
CA LYS A 37 -7.48 -13.13 -16.48
C LYS A 37 -7.46 -14.44 -15.71
N ASP A 38 -8.65 -14.94 -15.38
CA ASP A 38 -8.89 -16.21 -14.67
C ASP A 38 -8.19 -16.37 -13.31
N LYS A 39 -7.61 -15.28 -12.77
CA LYS A 39 -6.85 -15.29 -11.51
C LYS A 39 -7.53 -14.46 -10.43
N GLU A 40 -7.74 -13.18 -10.69
CA GLU A 40 -8.15 -12.25 -9.63
C GLU A 40 -8.91 -11.06 -10.22
N ARG A 41 -9.94 -10.60 -9.49
CA ARG A 41 -10.62 -9.35 -9.78
C ARG A 41 -10.78 -8.55 -8.49
N ILE A 42 -10.02 -7.47 -8.39
CA ILE A 42 -10.07 -6.52 -7.28
C ILE A 42 -10.96 -5.35 -7.69
N SER A 43 -11.89 -4.94 -6.85
CA SER A 43 -12.72 -3.75 -7.11
C SER A 43 -12.84 -2.89 -5.87
N TYR A 44 -12.79 -1.58 -6.07
CA TYR A 44 -12.83 -0.59 -5.00
C TYR A 44 -14.12 0.22 -5.03
N GLU A 45 -14.60 0.59 -3.85
CA GLU A 45 -15.57 1.66 -3.68
C GLU A 45 -14.94 2.78 -2.88
N TYR A 46 -15.45 3.99 -3.10
CA TYR A 46 -14.92 5.21 -2.50
C TYR A 46 -16.02 5.91 -1.71
N ASN A 47 -15.66 6.54 -0.61
CA ASN A 47 -16.56 7.37 0.18
C ASN A 47 -16.78 8.75 -0.50
N ALA A 48 -17.60 9.60 0.11
CA ALA A 48 -17.89 10.93 -0.40
C ALA A 48 -16.65 11.88 -0.44
N PHE A 49 -15.58 11.52 0.26
CA PHE A 49 -14.31 12.25 0.31
C PHE A 49 -13.29 11.73 -0.70
N GLY A 50 -13.63 10.71 -1.49
CA GLY A 50 -12.73 10.14 -2.49
C GLY A 50 -11.71 9.14 -1.94
N GLU A 51 -11.88 8.69 -0.70
CA GLU A 51 -11.02 7.67 -0.09
C GLU A 51 -11.65 6.30 -0.23
N ARG A 52 -10.84 5.25 -0.24
CA ARG A 52 -11.31 3.87 -0.32
C ARG A 52 -12.17 3.54 0.89
N SER A 53 -13.36 2.99 0.65
CA SER A 53 -14.27 2.50 1.70
C SER A 53 -14.37 0.98 1.68
N HIS A 54 -14.34 0.37 0.49
CA HIS A 54 -14.45 -1.08 0.32
C HIS A 54 -13.48 -1.62 -0.73
N CYS A 55 -13.05 -2.86 -0.55
CA CYS A 55 -12.28 -3.64 -1.52
C CYS A 55 -12.82 -5.08 -1.61
N TYR A 56 -13.23 -5.49 -2.80
CA TYR A 56 -13.78 -6.82 -3.10
C TYR A 56 -12.76 -7.64 -3.90
N TYR A 57 -12.37 -8.82 -3.42
CA TYR A 57 -11.27 -9.61 -4.01
C TYR A 57 -11.34 -11.10 -3.63
N GLY A 58 -10.35 -11.87 -4.08
CA GLY A 58 -10.11 -13.27 -3.73
C GLY A 58 -10.47 -14.29 -4.80
N ASN A 59 -11.01 -13.85 -5.95
CA ASN A 59 -11.18 -14.64 -7.18
C ASN A 59 -11.53 -13.72 -8.36
N ALA A 60 -11.69 -14.32 -9.56
CA ALA A 60 -11.98 -13.59 -10.80
C ALA A 60 -13.47 -13.28 -11.06
N GLU A 61 -14.38 -13.61 -10.12
CA GLU A 61 -15.83 -13.50 -10.31
C GLU A 61 -16.26 -12.09 -10.70
N VAL A 62 -17.15 -11.99 -11.70
CA VAL A 62 -17.55 -10.71 -12.30
C VAL A 62 -18.33 -9.89 -11.28
N GLU A 63 -19.30 -10.53 -10.63
CA GLU A 63 -20.12 -9.89 -9.61
C GLU A 63 -19.34 -9.75 -8.30
N LYS A 64 -18.95 -8.52 -7.95
CA LYS A 64 -18.14 -8.23 -6.74
C LYS A 64 -18.72 -8.82 -5.44
N ALA A 65 -20.05 -8.88 -5.33
CA ALA A 65 -20.73 -9.42 -4.15
C ALA A 65 -20.54 -10.94 -3.97
N LYS A 66 -20.22 -11.67 -5.03
CA LYS A 66 -19.96 -13.12 -5.02
C LYS A 66 -18.50 -13.47 -4.73
N ARG A 67 -17.60 -12.48 -4.68
CA ARG A 67 -16.20 -12.70 -4.32
C ARG A 67 -16.06 -13.02 -2.82
N PRO A 68 -15.14 -13.92 -2.44
CA PRO A 68 -15.03 -14.43 -1.08
C PRO A 68 -14.55 -13.37 -0.10
N MET A 69 -13.67 -12.45 -0.52
CA MET A 69 -13.08 -11.46 0.37
C MET A 69 -13.71 -10.08 0.19
N LEU A 70 -14.00 -9.44 1.31
CA LEU A 70 -14.40 -8.04 1.40
C LEU A 70 -13.58 -7.36 2.48
N LYS A 71 -12.91 -6.26 2.15
CA LYS A 71 -12.21 -5.42 3.11
C LYS A 71 -12.88 -4.07 3.22
N HIS A 72 -13.15 -3.64 4.45
CA HIS A 72 -13.65 -2.32 4.80
C HIS A 72 -12.52 -1.46 5.34
N TYR A 73 -12.52 -0.17 4.99
CA TYR A 73 -11.58 0.82 5.49
C TYR A 73 -12.36 1.89 6.25
N SER A 74 -11.94 2.22 7.47
CA SER A 74 -12.50 3.35 8.19
C SER A 74 -12.04 4.67 7.57
N HIS A 75 -12.90 5.69 7.64
CA HIS A 75 -12.60 7.02 7.08
C HIS A 75 -11.37 7.65 7.73
N ASP A 76 -11.18 7.47 9.03
CA ASP A 76 -10.03 7.96 9.78
C ASP A 76 -8.77 7.08 9.63
N GLY A 77 -8.84 5.99 8.86
CA GLY A 77 -7.73 5.06 8.63
C GLY A 77 -7.30 4.24 9.85
N SER A 78 -7.99 4.37 10.99
CA SER A 78 -7.64 3.71 12.25
C SER A 78 -8.07 2.24 12.30
N VAL A 79 -8.99 1.80 11.42
CA VAL A 79 -9.51 0.44 11.40
C VAL A 79 -9.64 -0.09 9.98
N GLU A 80 -9.21 -1.34 9.80
CA GLU A 80 -9.54 -2.16 8.64
C GLU A 80 -10.27 -3.42 9.09
N VAL A 81 -11.28 -3.85 8.33
CA VAL A 81 -12.03 -5.08 8.63
C VAL A 81 -12.00 -5.98 7.40
N VAL A 82 -11.52 -7.21 7.55
CA VAL A 82 -11.46 -8.20 6.47
C VAL A 82 -12.48 -9.31 6.75
N CYS A 83 -13.45 -9.45 5.86
CA CYS A 83 -14.48 -10.48 5.91
C CYS A 83 -14.19 -11.54 4.85
N ASN A 84 -14.19 -12.81 5.27
CA ASN A 84 -14.11 -13.96 4.38
C ASN A 84 -15.45 -14.70 4.37
N LYS A 85 -16.15 -14.68 3.24
CA LYS A 85 -17.46 -15.33 3.08
C LYS A 85 -17.38 -16.84 2.93
N THR A 86 -16.20 -17.39 2.63
CA THR A 86 -16.02 -18.84 2.44
C THR A 86 -16.09 -19.59 3.77
N ASP A 87 -15.48 -19.04 4.82
CA ASP A 87 -15.50 -19.60 6.17
C ASP A 87 -16.30 -18.76 7.17
N ASN A 88 -16.90 -17.65 6.70
CA ASN A 88 -17.65 -16.69 7.50
C ASN A 88 -16.82 -16.04 8.63
N SER A 89 -15.50 -15.97 8.47
CA SER A 89 -14.61 -15.31 9.42
C SER A 89 -14.53 -13.79 9.19
N THR A 90 -14.29 -13.05 10.27
CA THR A 90 -14.05 -11.61 10.25
C THR A 90 -12.77 -11.31 11.01
N LYS A 91 -11.87 -10.52 10.43
CA LYS A 91 -10.62 -10.06 11.04
C LYS A 91 -10.66 -8.53 11.15
N PHE A 92 -10.65 -8.04 12.37
CA PHE A 92 -10.48 -6.62 12.69
C PHE A 92 -8.99 -6.31 12.85
N ILE A 93 -8.55 -5.20 12.26
CA ILE A 93 -7.19 -4.67 12.37
C ILE A 93 -7.36 -3.23 12.89
N LEU A 94 -6.97 -2.99 14.13
CA LEU A 94 -7.02 -1.67 14.75
C LEU A 94 -5.62 -1.10 14.84
N TYR A 95 -5.39 0.05 14.24
CA TYR A 95 -4.14 0.80 14.33
C TYR A 95 -4.15 1.64 15.62
N LEU A 96 -3.21 1.37 16.52
CA LEU A 96 -3.16 2.00 17.84
C LEU A 96 -2.21 3.20 17.81
N GLY A 97 -2.74 4.39 18.13
CA GLY A 97 -1.94 5.62 18.19
C GLY A 97 -1.64 6.25 16.82
N GLY A 98 -2.42 5.90 15.79
CA GLY A 98 -2.28 6.44 14.44
C GLY A 98 -3.11 5.65 13.43
N ASP A 99 -2.57 5.53 12.23
CA ASP A 99 -3.13 4.81 11.09
C ASP A 99 -2.11 3.79 10.53
N ALA A 100 -2.37 3.25 9.34
CA ALA A 100 -1.45 2.34 8.67
C ALA A 100 -0.01 2.86 8.53
N TYR A 101 0.17 4.18 8.39
CA TYR A 101 1.46 4.82 8.16
C TYR A 101 2.20 5.12 9.46
N SER A 102 1.47 5.51 10.51
CA SER A 102 2.05 6.10 11.72
C SER A 102 1.92 5.24 12.98
N ALA A 103 0.97 4.29 13.04
CA ALA A 103 0.66 3.59 14.28
C ALA A 103 1.82 2.71 14.77
N PRO A 104 2.30 2.87 16.01
CA PRO A 104 3.37 2.02 16.57
C PRO A 104 2.95 0.56 16.81
N ALA A 105 1.65 0.28 16.90
CA ALA A 105 1.13 -1.06 17.15
C ALA A 105 -0.20 -1.29 16.46
N ILE A 106 -0.56 -2.56 16.27
CA ILE A 106 -1.87 -3.01 15.82
C ILE A 106 -2.46 -4.02 16.78
N LEU A 107 -3.78 -3.99 16.93
CA LEU A 107 -4.54 -5.08 17.53
C LEU A 107 -5.26 -5.83 16.41
N ILE A 108 -4.97 -7.13 16.27
CA ILE A 108 -5.69 -8.01 15.35
C ILE A 108 -6.69 -8.82 16.19
N SER A 109 -7.97 -8.79 15.81
CA SER A 109 -9.05 -9.51 16.50
C SER A 109 -9.92 -10.28 15.52
N ASP A 110 -10.45 -11.43 15.91
CA ASP A 110 -11.48 -12.17 15.18
C ASP A 110 -12.90 -11.98 15.76
N GLY A 111 -13.01 -11.13 16.80
CA GLY A 111 -14.23 -10.91 17.56
C GLY A 111 -14.34 -11.73 18.84
N GLU A 112 -13.53 -12.79 18.99
CA GLU A 112 -13.46 -13.62 20.20
C GLU A 112 -12.12 -13.48 20.90
N ALA A 113 -11.03 -13.62 20.13
CA ALA A 113 -9.66 -13.45 20.58
C ALA A 113 -9.02 -12.23 19.92
N SER A 114 -8.02 -11.66 20.60
CA SER A 114 -7.22 -10.58 20.04
C SER A 114 -5.74 -10.76 20.36
N LYS A 115 -4.88 -10.28 19.46
CA LYS A 115 -3.42 -10.26 19.62
C LYS A 115 -2.88 -8.88 19.29
N LEU A 116 -2.03 -8.37 20.17
CA LEU A 116 -1.29 -7.14 19.99
C LEU A 116 0.01 -7.42 19.23
N TYR A 117 0.32 -6.59 18.25
CA TYR A 117 1.61 -6.61 17.55
C TYR A 117 2.22 -5.21 17.50
N TYR A 118 3.50 -5.10 17.84
CA TYR A 118 4.28 -3.87 17.65
C TYR A 118 4.86 -3.82 16.25
N LEU A 119 4.71 -2.68 15.58
CA LEU A 119 5.16 -2.46 14.21
C LEU A 119 6.53 -1.78 14.21
N HIS A 120 7.54 -2.51 13.74
CA HIS A 120 8.89 -1.97 13.57
C HIS A 120 9.06 -1.48 12.14
N ARG A 121 9.40 -0.21 11.99
CA ARG A 121 9.54 0.45 10.68
C ARG A 121 10.97 0.88 10.41
N ASP A 122 11.34 0.89 9.13
CA ASP A 122 12.54 1.57 8.68
C ASP A 122 12.33 3.10 8.60
N TYR A 123 13.36 3.84 8.19
CA TYR A 123 13.30 5.30 8.08
C TYR A 123 12.34 5.80 6.99
N LEU A 124 11.93 4.96 6.03
CA LEU A 124 10.93 5.27 5.01
C LEU A 124 9.51 4.94 5.47
N GLY A 125 9.35 4.37 6.68
CA GLY A 125 8.07 3.92 7.19
C GLY A 125 7.65 2.53 6.71
N SER A 126 8.52 1.78 6.04
CA SER A 126 8.22 0.39 5.65
C SER A 126 8.16 -0.49 6.88
N ILE A 127 7.12 -1.32 7.00
CA ILE A 127 6.96 -2.25 8.12
C ILE A 127 7.87 -3.46 7.88
N VAL A 128 9.02 -3.50 8.57
CA VAL A 128 10.07 -4.52 8.38
C VAL A 128 10.01 -5.67 9.38
N MET A 129 9.31 -5.49 10.51
CA MET A 129 9.15 -6.56 11.51
C MET A 129 7.90 -6.32 12.36
N LEU A 130 7.27 -7.40 12.78
CA LEU A 130 6.18 -7.41 13.75
C LEU A 130 6.59 -8.28 14.94
N THR A 131 6.42 -7.78 16.16
CA THR A 131 6.64 -8.55 17.40
C THR A 131 5.36 -8.63 18.22
N ASP A 132 5.17 -9.72 18.95
CA ASP A 132 4.05 -9.87 19.89
C ASP A 132 4.27 -9.09 21.20
N GLU A 133 3.34 -9.24 22.14
CA GLU A 133 3.36 -8.58 23.45
C GLU A 133 4.53 -8.97 24.35
N ASP A 134 5.09 -10.17 24.14
CA ASP A 134 6.26 -10.68 24.84
C ASP A 134 7.58 -10.26 24.17
N GLY A 135 7.50 -9.55 23.05
CA GLY A 135 8.66 -9.13 22.24
C GLY A 135 9.22 -10.24 21.35
N ASN A 136 8.53 -11.38 21.21
CA ASN A 136 8.91 -12.40 20.25
C ASN A 136 8.56 -11.94 18.84
N ILE A 137 9.35 -12.38 17.87
CA ILE A 137 9.16 -12.00 16.48
C ILE A 137 8.03 -12.84 15.90
N ALA A 138 7.02 -12.17 15.36
CA ALA A 138 5.89 -12.81 14.70
C ALA A 138 6.13 -12.90 13.19
N GLU A 139 6.68 -11.85 12.58
CA GLU A 139 6.99 -11.80 11.15
C GLU A 139 8.15 -10.83 10.88
N ARG A 140 9.12 -11.22 10.05
CA ARG A 140 10.17 -10.35 9.50
C ARG A 140 9.97 -10.17 8.01
N ARG A 141 10.27 -8.97 7.51
CA ARG A 141 10.04 -8.57 6.13
C ARG A 141 11.24 -7.82 5.60
N HIS A 142 11.73 -8.25 4.46
CA HIS A 142 12.76 -7.58 3.71
C HIS A 142 12.20 -7.15 2.36
N PHE A 143 12.37 -5.87 2.05
CA PHE A 143 12.01 -5.29 0.77
C PHE A 143 13.28 -4.90 0.01
N ASP A 144 13.21 -4.93 -1.31
CA ASP A 144 14.20 -4.25 -2.14
C ASP A 144 13.94 -2.72 -2.11
N PRO A 145 14.84 -1.90 -2.70
CA PRO A 145 14.66 -0.45 -2.73
C PRO A 145 13.37 0.02 -3.40
N TRP A 146 12.70 -0.81 -4.19
CA TRP A 146 11.49 -0.48 -4.94
C TRP A 146 10.24 -1.11 -4.31
N GLY A 147 10.36 -1.68 -3.11
CA GLY A 147 9.25 -2.20 -2.35
C GLY A 147 8.88 -3.64 -2.64
N GLN A 148 9.58 -4.35 -3.52
CA GLN A 148 9.34 -5.76 -3.74
C GLN A 148 9.76 -6.57 -2.49
N PRO A 149 8.87 -7.41 -1.91
CA PRO A 149 9.27 -8.32 -0.85
C PRO A 149 10.28 -9.34 -1.38
N ILE A 150 11.50 -9.33 -0.84
CA ILE A 150 12.58 -10.26 -1.22
C ILE A 150 12.65 -11.47 -0.28
N LYS A 151 12.23 -11.29 0.98
CA LYS A 151 12.24 -12.34 1.98
C LYS A 151 11.24 -12.01 3.09
N ILE A 152 10.43 -12.99 3.46
CA ILE A 152 9.49 -12.90 4.57
C ILE A 152 9.71 -14.13 5.44
N GLU A 153 9.81 -13.95 6.75
CA GLU A 153 10.09 -15.04 7.68
C GLU A 153 9.16 -14.99 8.90
N ASP A 154 8.82 -16.15 9.44
CA ASP A 154 8.17 -16.26 10.75
C ASP A 154 9.17 -16.07 11.92
N GLY A 155 8.68 -16.16 13.15
CA GLY A 155 9.51 -16.10 14.36
C GLY A 155 10.58 -17.18 14.48
N ALA A 156 10.37 -18.34 13.85
CA ALA A 156 11.31 -19.46 13.84
C ALA A 156 12.35 -19.35 12.70
N GLY A 157 12.22 -18.37 11.80
CA GLY A 157 13.09 -18.18 10.66
C GLY A 157 12.71 -19.03 9.44
N ASN A 158 11.49 -19.57 9.39
CA ASN A 158 10.99 -20.24 8.19
C ASN A 158 10.53 -19.19 7.18
N THR A 159 10.91 -19.37 5.92
CA THR A 159 10.45 -18.51 4.83
C THR A 159 8.95 -18.65 4.61
N LEU A 160 8.25 -17.51 4.54
CA LEU A 160 6.85 -17.41 4.17
C LEU A 160 6.71 -16.93 2.72
N ASP A 161 5.71 -17.45 2.00
CA ASP A 161 5.49 -17.09 0.60
C ASP A 161 4.90 -15.69 0.40
N LYS A 162 4.32 -15.10 1.46
CA LYS A 162 3.54 -13.87 1.40
C LYS A 162 3.46 -13.21 2.78
N LEU A 163 3.04 -11.94 2.83
CA LEU A 163 2.71 -11.25 4.09
C LEU A 163 1.47 -11.92 4.69
N THR A 164 1.50 -12.26 5.97
CA THR A 164 0.44 -13.06 6.61
C THR A 164 -0.35 -12.29 7.66
N LEU A 165 0.33 -11.49 8.47
CA LEU A 165 -0.31 -10.77 9.58
C LEU A 165 -1.00 -9.49 9.11
N LEU A 166 -0.38 -8.76 8.19
CA LEU A 166 -0.86 -7.47 7.70
C LEU A 166 -0.45 -7.29 6.25
N ASP A 167 -1.40 -6.97 5.37
CA ASP A 167 -1.14 -6.72 3.94
C ASP A 167 -0.45 -5.36 3.67
N ARG A 168 -0.12 -4.59 4.71
CA ARG A 168 0.62 -3.33 4.61
C ARG A 168 2.12 -3.59 4.75
N GLY A 169 2.96 -2.99 3.92
CA GLY A 169 4.40 -3.30 3.88
C GLY A 169 5.28 -2.08 3.58
N PHE A 170 5.87 -2.06 2.38
CA PHE A 170 6.71 -0.97 1.87
C PHE A 170 6.04 0.41 2.04
N THR A 171 6.75 1.32 2.71
CA THR A 171 6.31 2.67 3.11
C THR A 171 4.89 2.73 3.70
N GLY A 172 4.45 1.68 4.38
CA GLY A 172 3.11 1.58 4.98
C GLY A 172 1.96 1.32 3.98
N HIS A 173 2.25 1.15 2.68
CA HIS A 173 1.23 0.91 1.66
C HIS A 173 0.71 -0.51 1.65
N GLU A 174 -0.50 -0.69 1.13
CA GLU A 174 -1.14 -1.99 0.98
C GLU A 174 -0.60 -2.75 -0.24
N HIS A 175 -0.12 -3.97 -0.01
CA HIS A 175 0.35 -4.90 -1.02
C HIS A 175 -0.83 -5.74 -1.52
N LEU A 176 -1.15 -5.61 -2.81
CA LEU A 176 -2.12 -6.45 -3.50
C LEU A 176 -1.43 -7.73 -3.96
N GLN A 177 -1.13 -8.60 -2.98
CA GLN A 177 -0.22 -9.74 -3.11
C GLN A 177 -0.61 -10.70 -4.26
N THR A 178 -1.90 -10.85 -4.56
CA THR A 178 -2.39 -11.75 -5.61
C THR A 178 -2.12 -11.24 -7.03
N VAL A 179 -1.93 -9.93 -7.20
CA VAL A 179 -1.67 -9.28 -8.49
C VAL A 179 -0.28 -8.64 -8.58
N GLY A 180 0.50 -8.66 -7.50
CA GLY A 180 1.88 -8.17 -7.47
C GLY A 180 2.00 -6.64 -7.58
N LEU A 181 1.00 -5.90 -7.08
CA LEU A 181 0.97 -4.44 -7.11
C LEU A 181 0.90 -3.87 -5.70
N ILE A 182 1.29 -2.60 -5.54
CA ILE A 182 1.12 -1.84 -4.31
C ILE A 182 0.08 -0.75 -4.54
N HIS A 183 -0.92 -0.66 -3.66
CA HIS A 183 -1.93 0.38 -3.70
C HIS A 183 -1.50 1.60 -2.87
N MET A 184 -0.90 2.59 -3.54
CA MET A 184 -0.43 3.83 -2.91
C MET A 184 -1.53 4.89 -2.83
N ASN A 185 -2.74 4.49 -2.45
CA ASN A 185 -3.96 5.32 -2.42
C ASN A 185 -4.33 6.03 -3.75
N GLY A 186 -3.65 7.12 -4.12
CA GLY A 186 -3.92 7.86 -5.36
C GLY A 186 -3.58 7.06 -6.61
N ARG A 187 -2.52 6.23 -6.58
CA ARG A 187 -2.05 5.47 -7.73
C ARG A 187 -1.70 4.02 -7.40
N LEU A 188 -1.83 3.16 -8.40
CA LEU A 188 -1.30 1.80 -8.36
C LEU A 188 0.16 1.82 -8.79
N TYR A 189 1.01 1.21 -7.99
CA TYR A 189 2.43 1.09 -8.21
C TYR A 189 2.80 -0.35 -8.53
N ASP A 190 3.61 -0.53 -9.56
CA ASP A 190 4.20 -1.80 -9.95
C ASP A 190 5.65 -1.83 -9.48
N GLN A 191 5.89 -2.63 -8.44
CA GLN A 191 7.20 -2.82 -7.82
C GLN A 191 8.18 -3.62 -8.69
N ALA A 192 7.73 -4.34 -9.72
CA ALA A 192 8.62 -5.03 -10.65
C ALA A 192 9.06 -4.11 -11.79
N LEU A 193 8.19 -3.19 -12.21
CA LEU A 193 8.50 -2.16 -13.20
C LEU A 193 9.09 -0.89 -12.60
N HIS A 194 9.07 -0.77 -11.28
CA HIS A 194 9.51 0.39 -10.52
C HIS A 194 8.73 1.68 -10.84
N ARG A 195 7.46 1.56 -11.27
CA ARG A 195 6.68 2.68 -11.83
C ARG A 195 5.22 2.62 -11.44
N PHE A 196 4.59 3.79 -11.44
CA PHE A 196 3.13 3.87 -11.38
C PHE A 196 2.49 3.37 -12.67
N LEU A 197 1.27 2.84 -12.56
CA LEU A 197 0.48 2.35 -13.69
C LEU A 197 -0.46 3.42 -14.27
N GLN A 198 -0.48 4.60 -13.67
CA GLN A 198 -1.15 5.78 -14.21
C GLN A 198 -0.26 7.03 -14.13
N PRO A 199 -0.42 7.97 -15.06
CA PRO A 199 0.33 9.22 -15.01
C PRO A 199 -0.12 10.08 -13.81
N ASP A 200 0.86 10.67 -13.11
CA ASP A 200 0.69 11.70 -12.08
C ASP A 200 -0.23 12.81 -12.57
N ASN A 201 -1.18 13.28 -11.77
CA ASN A 201 -2.03 14.39 -12.19
C ASN A 201 -1.29 15.73 -12.25
N PHE A 202 -0.16 15.83 -11.57
CA PHE A 202 0.58 17.05 -11.35
C PHE A 202 2.01 16.93 -11.90
N VAL A 203 2.54 18.05 -12.39
CA VAL A 203 3.98 18.21 -12.61
C VAL A 203 4.48 19.06 -11.45
N GLN A 204 5.09 18.39 -10.47
CA GLN A 204 5.36 18.99 -9.16
C GLN A 204 6.42 20.10 -9.20
N ASP A 205 7.45 19.93 -10.02
CA ASP A 205 8.43 20.98 -10.33
C ASP A 205 8.66 21.06 -11.84
N PRO A 206 8.09 22.09 -12.51
CA PRO A 206 8.22 22.31 -13.96
C PRO A 206 9.64 22.58 -14.46
N PHE A 207 10.58 22.94 -13.58
CA PHE A 207 11.97 23.22 -13.95
C PHE A 207 12.86 21.97 -13.86
N ASN A 208 12.36 20.89 -13.27
CA ASN A 208 13.05 19.61 -13.23
C ASN A 208 12.50 18.66 -14.30
N THR A 209 13.35 18.32 -15.28
CA THR A 209 12.98 17.46 -16.41
C THR A 209 12.49 16.07 -15.99
N GLN A 210 12.89 15.57 -14.81
CA GLN A 210 12.44 14.28 -14.29
C GLN A 210 10.93 14.27 -13.96
N ASN A 211 10.34 15.41 -13.55
CA ASN A 211 8.91 15.48 -13.25
C ASN A 211 8.01 15.32 -14.48
N PHE A 212 8.57 15.43 -15.68
CA PHE A 212 7.83 15.13 -16.92
C PHE A 212 7.68 13.62 -17.14
N ASN A 213 8.44 12.78 -16.44
CA ASN A 213 8.17 11.34 -16.33
C ASN A 213 7.08 11.09 -15.29
N ARG A 214 5.83 11.30 -15.69
CA ARG A 214 4.63 11.20 -14.84
C ARG A 214 4.33 9.79 -14.28
N TYR A 215 5.12 8.78 -14.62
CA TYR A 215 4.98 7.43 -14.08
C TYR A 215 6.14 7.07 -13.12
N GLY A 216 7.13 7.96 -12.97
CA GLY A 216 8.25 7.74 -12.06
C GLY A 216 7.78 7.75 -10.61
N TYR A 217 8.37 6.86 -9.81
CA TYR A 217 8.22 6.89 -8.36
C TYR A 217 9.40 7.65 -7.77
N CYS A 218 9.12 8.63 -6.90
CA CYS A 218 10.14 9.25 -6.06
C CYS A 218 11.37 9.79 -6.81
N LEU A 219 11.18 10.38 -8.00
CA LEU A 219 12.25 10.84 -8.91
C LEU A 219 13.29 9.76 -9.26
N ASN A 220 12.92 8.48 -9.19
CA ASN A 220 13.79 7.31 -9.28
C ASN A 220 14.82 7.20 -8.14
N ASN A 221 14.54 7.79 -6.97
CA ASN A 221 15.34 7.69 -5.76
C ASN A 221 14.48 7.24 -4.56
N PRO A 222 14.04 5.98 -4.53
CA PRO A 222 13.11 5.46 -3.51
C PRO A 222 13.77 5.23 -2.14
N LEU A 223 15.10 5.40 -2.04
CA LEU A 223 15.84 5.32 -0.78
C LEU A 223 15.89 6.67 -0.04
N VAL A 224 15.34 7.74 -0.61
CA VAL A 224 15.35 9.08 0.02
C VAL A 224 13.94 9.65 0.11
N TYR A 225 13.08 9.27 -0.82
CA TYR A 225 11.75 9.85 -0.96
C TYR A 225 10.66 8.80 -0.79
N VAL A 226 9.55 9.25 -0.20
CA VAL A 226 8.33 8.46 -0.02
C VAL A 226 7.14 9.23 -0.59
N ASP A 227 6.28 8.56 -1.34
CA ASP A 227 5.00 9.09 -1.81
C ASP A 227 3.86 8.44 -0.99
N GLU A 228 3.43 9.10 0.09
CA GLU A 228 2.45 8.57 1.06
C GLU A 228 1.00 8.60 0.53
N ASN A 229 0.69 9.53 -0.38
CA ASN A 229 -0.65 9.65 -0.97
C ASN A 229 -0.71 9.15 -2.42
N GLY A 230 0.43 8.81 -3.01
CA GLY A 230 0.53 8.42 -4.40
C GLY A 230 0.34 9.59 -5.35
N GLU A 231 0.62 10.82 -4.97
CA GLU A 231 0.54 12.03 -5.81
C GLU A 231 1.68 13.02 -5.52
N PHE A 232 2.36 12.92 -4.36
CA PHE A 232 3.43 13.82 -3.96
C PHE A 232 4.53 13.10 -3.17
N TRP A 233 5.78 13.18 -3.63
CA TRP A 233 6.91 12.61 -2.91
C TRP A 233 7.42 13.61 -1.85
N HIS A 234 7.52 13.16 -0.60
CA HIS A 234 8.07 13.92 0.51
C HIS A 234 9.56 13.59 0.69
N LEU A 235 10.37 14.61 1.00
CA LEU A 235 11.78 14.45 1.39
C LEU A 235 11.85 13.98 2.84
N VAL A 236 12.29 12.74 3.06
CA VAL A 236 12.54 12.20 4.41
C VAL A 236 14.00 12.45 4.77
N ILE A 237 14.30 13.67 5.23
CA ILE A 237 15.51 13.90 6.05
C ILE A 237 15.03 14.09 7.49
N GLY A 238 15.53 13.25 8.39
CA GLY A 238 15.04 12.97 9.76
C GLY A 238 15.05 14.12 10.79
N ALA A 239 14.58 15.31 10.42
CA ALA A 239 14.37 16.44 11.34
C ALA A 239 13.08 17.24 11.07
N VAL A 240 12.23 16.82 10.12
CA VAL A 240 11.10 17.64 9.64
C VAL A 240 9.71 17.11 10.06
N VAL A 241 9.62 15.90 10.60
CA VAL A 241 8.34 15.26 10.97
C VAL A 241 7.55 16.06 12.01
N GLY A 242 8.21 16.79 12.92
CA GLY A 242 7.52 17.66 13.88
C GLY A 242 6.98 18.97 13.28
N GLY A 243 7.63 19.50 12.25
CA GLY A 243 7.31 20.82 11.68
C GLY A 243 6.17 20.80 10.65
N ILE A 244 6.10 19.74 9.84
CA ILE A 244 5.09 19.63 8.77
C ILE A 244 3.72 19.24 9.35
N LEU A 245 3.67 18.36 10.36
CA LEU A 245 2.40 17.98 11.01
C LEU A 245 1.71 19.18 11.69
N ASN A 246 2.48 20.10 12.26
CA ASN A 246 1.92 21.32 12.87
C ASN A 246 1.42 22.32 11.81
N TRP A 247 2.10 22.41 10.66
CA TRP A 247 1.70 23.29 9.56
C TRP A 247 0.35 22.88 8.95
N ILE A 248 0.14 21.58 8.74
CA ILE A 248 -1.06 21.05 8.10
C ILE A 248 -2.27 21.07 9.06
N SER A 249 -2.04 20.89 10.37
CA SER A 249 -3.13 20.87 11.35
C SER A 249 -3.60 22.26 11.83
N ASN A 250 -2.75 23.29 11.88
CA ASN A 250 -3.05 24.49 12.67
C ASN A 250 -2.93 25.84 11.95
N GLY A 251 -2.63 25.90 10.65
CA GLY A 251 -2.68 27.15 9.88
C GLY A 251 -1.86 28.30 10.47
N ALA A 252 -0.59 28.42 10.08
CA ALA A 252 0.28 29.58 10.31
C ALA A 252 0.26 30.19 11.74
N ARG A 253 0.84 29.49 12.71
CA ARG A 253 1.50 30.12 13.88
C ARG A 253 2.87 29.48 14.13
N LEU A 254 3.90 30.09 13.56
CA LEU A 254 5.30 29.79 13.89
C LEU A 254 5.67 30.57 15.16
N ASP A 255 5.73 29.91 16.32
CA ASP A 255 6.43 30.44 17.50
C ASP A 255 7.84 29.84 17.56
N ALA A 256 8.83 30.64 17.17
CA ALA A 256 10.23 30.26 17.08
C ALA A 256 10.93 30.25 18.45
N LYS A 257 10.42 29.46 19.40
CA LYS A 257 11.05 29.27 20.72
C LYS A 257 11.69 27.91 20.97
N GLY A 258 11.59 26.98 20.03
CA GLY A 258 12.09 25.60 20.21
C GLY A 258 13.45 25.27 19.61
N LEU A 259 14.15 26.22 18.97
CA LEU A 259 15.40 25.94 18.24
C LEU A 259 16.68 26.14 19.08
N GLY A 260 16.55 26.05 20.41
CA GLY A 260 17.69 25.98 21.33
C GLY A 260 17.61 24.65 22.07
N TYR A 261 18.62 23.81 21.88
CA TYR A 261 18.70 22.39 22.28
C TYR A 261 17.98 21.44 21.33
N PHE A 262 18.62 21.11 20.20
CA PHE A 262 19.23 19.81 19.91
C PHE A 262 20.02 19.92 18.60
#